data_AF-A0A7S3Q729-F1
#
_entry.id   AF-A0A7S3Q729-F1
#
_cell.length_a   1.000
_cell.length_b   1.000
_cell.length_c   1.000
_cell.angle_alpha   90.00
_cell.angle_beta   90.00
_cell.angle_gamma   90.00
#
_symmetry.space_group_name_H-M   'P 1'
#
loop_
_entity.id
_entity.type
_entity.pdbx_description
1 polymer ?
#
loop_
_entity_poly.entity_id
_entity_poly.type
_entity_poly.pdbx_seq_one_letter_code
_entity_poly.pdbx_strand_id
1 'polypeptide(L)'
;MMKGPTNVGDAAKVEIIIEELKNKASKEGNENLRLDVVSYNTLISAHANSLGTDASKKAEIVLKEMKGLYESGDADVEPNLFTFNALMLSYAKCGDVAKVVSMITELEENSLEGGKKHLIPNTATYNTLIEALAKSEEQDAPERAEATLRKMQSLRERGDVDVEPNVLSFNLVLACHARGGKVHHVEAIVNHMEMLQAQTELERFRPNTETYNILIDAWVKSGDDLGVDNAEAILVKMKQLTNQGYNSAAPDLDTYNSIADAYKNSNKD
;
A
#
# COMPACT_ATOMS: atom_id res chain seq x y z
N MET A 1 10.65 -7.94 1.11
CA MET A 1 11.50 -6.78 1.46
C MET A 1 11.19 -5.65 0.50
N MET A 2 10.48 -4.61 0.93
CA MET A 2 10.36 -3.37 0.15
C MET A 2 11.69 -2.63 0.24
N LYS A 3 12.37 -2.42 -0.90
CA LYS A 3 13.53 -1.54 -0.98
C LYS A 3 13.06 -0.10 -0.72
N GLY A 4 13.83 0.67 0.05
CA GLY A 4 13.52 2.08 0.33
C GLY A 4 13.42 2.94 -0.94
N PRO A 5 12.89 4.18 -0.85
CA PRO A 5 12.70 5.05 -2.00
C PRO A 5 13.99 5.25 -2.79
N THR A 6 13.90 5.12 -4.12
CA THR A 6 15.01 5.35 -5.03
C THR A 6 15.27 6.85 -5.13
N ASN A 7 16.50 7.30 -4.90
CA ASN A 7 16.83 8.71 -5.09
C ASN A 7 16.56 9.11 -6.56
N VAL A 8 16.10 10.34 -6.80
CA VAL A 8 15.85 10.90 -8.15
C VAL A 8 17.07 10.71 -9.06
N GLY A 9 18.29 10.83 -8.51
CA GLY A 9 19.53 10.59 -9.24
C GLY A 9 19.73 9.15 -9.72
N ASP A 10 19.16 8.16 -9.05
CA ASP A 10 19.26 6.76 -9.46
C ASP A 10 18.20 6.42 -10.51
N ALA A 11 17.01 7.03 -10.45
CA ALA A 11 16.01 6.92 -11.51
C ALA A 11 16.53 7.50 -12.84
N ALA A 12 17.22 8.64 -12.80
CA ALA A 12 17.84 9.24 -13.99
C ALA A 12 18.94 8.35 -14.59
N LYS A 13 19.73 7.65 -13.76
CA LYS A 13 20.73 6.68 -14.26
C LYS A 13 20.08 5.49 -14.96
N VAL A 14 18.98 4.97 -14.40
CA VAL A 14 18.20 3.90 -15.03
C VAL A 14 17.67 4.37 -16.39
N GLU A 15 17.12 5.59 -16.46
CA GLU A 15 16.64 6.19 -17.70
C GLU A 15 17.76 6.30 -18.75
N ILE A 16 18.95 6.76 -18.38
CA ILE A 16 20.13 6.83 -19.27
C ILE A 16 20.52 5.44 -19.79
N ILE A 17 20.62 4.44 -18.92
CA ILE A 17 21.00 3.06 -19.32
C ILE A 17 19.97 2.47 -20.30
N ILE A 18 18.68 2.66 -20.02
CA ILE A 18 17.62 2.16 -20.89
C ILE A 18 17.64 2.89 -22.24
N GLU A 19 17.88 4.20 -22.26
CA GLU A 19 17.99 4.96 -23.51
C GLU A 19 19.22 4.56 -24.33
N GLU A 20 20.35 4.26 -23.69
CA GLU A 20 21.52 3.67 -24.35
C GLU A 20 21.19 2.30 -24.98
N LEU A 21 20.44 1.45 -24.28
CA LEU A 21 19.99 0.15 -24.80
C LEU A 21 19.07 0.32 -26.01
N LYS A 22 18.07 1.22 -25.96
CA LYS A 22 17.20 1.55 -27.09
C LYS A 22 17.99 2.04 -28.31
N ASN A 23 18.98 2.90 -28.08
CA ASN A 23 19.84 3.45 -29.12
C ASN A 23 20.74 2.38 -29.76
N LYS A 24 21.30 1.45 -28.97
CA LYS A 24 22.09 0.34 -29.50
C LYS A 24 21.23 -0.65 -30.28
N ALA A 25 20.07 -1.05 -29.75
CA ALA A 25 19.16 -1.96 -30.42
C ALA A 25 18.72 -1.44 -31.80
N SER A 26 18.38 -0.15 -31.89
CA SER A 26 17.94 0.49 -33.14
C SER A 26 19.07 0.72 -34.15
N LYS A 27 20.26 1.17 -33.72
CA LYS A 27 21.38 1.48 -34.63
C LYS A 27 22.16 0.24 -35.09
N GLU A 28 22.29 -0.75 -34.21
CA GLU A 28 23.12 -1.93 -34.47
C GLU A 28 22.29 -3.13 -34.97
N GLY A 29 20.95 -3.01 -35.02
CA GLY A 29 20.06 -4.10 -35.43
C GLY A 29 20.18 -5.33 -34.52
N ASN A 30 20.64 -5.13 -33.29
CA ASN A 30 20.93 -6.22 -32.35
C ASN A 30 19.67 -6.58 -31.57
N GLU A 31 18.93 -7.57 -32.07
CA GLU A 31 17.70 -8.08 -31.45
C GLU A 31 17.91 -8.54 -30.00
N ASN A 32 19.13 -8.94 -29.61
CA ASN A 32 19.44 -9.34 -28.23
C ASN A 32 19.47 -8.18 -27.23
N LEU A 33 19.39 -6.93 -27.69
CA LEU A 33 19.33 -5.72 -26.85
C LEU A 33 17.92 -5.11 -26.80
N ARG A 34 16.92 -5.79 -27.36
CA ARG A 34 15.51 -5.37 -27.25
C ARG A 34 15.10 -5.36 -25.78
N LEU A 35 14.40 -4.30 -25.37
CA LEU A 35 13.84 -4.22 -24.03
C LEU A 35 12.72 -5.25 -23.89
N ASP A 36 12.67 -5.87 -22.73
CA ASP A 36 11.64 -6.82 -22.33
C ASP A 36 10.80 -6.26 -21.17
N VAL A 37 9.82 -7.05 -20.73
CA VAL A 37 8.98 -6.76 -19.56
C VAL A 37 9.79 -6.40 -18.32
N VAL A 38 10.97 -7.02 -18.10
CA VAL A 38 11.82 -6.75 -16.93
C VAL A 38 12.46 -5.37 -17.02
N SER A 39 12.92 -4.99 -18.21
CA SER A 39 13.53 -3.69 -18.50
C SER A 39 12.52 -2.56 -18.28
N TYR A 40 11.31 -2.68 -18.83
CA TYR A 40 10.22 -1.72 -18.63
C TYR A 40 9.77 -1.64 -17.17
N ASN A 41 9.60 -2.79 -16.50
CA ASN A 41 9.24 -2.83 -15.08
C ASN A 41 10.28 -2.15 -14.18
N THR A 42 11.56 -2.28 -14.54
CA THR A 42 12.65 -1.61 -13.84
C THR A 42 12.56 -0.09 -14.01
N LEU A 43 12.33 0.40 -15.24
CA LEU A 43 12.19 1.83 -15.52
C LEU A 43 10.96 2.43 -14.84
N ILE A 44 9.81 1.76 -14.91
CA ILE A 44 8.57 2.15 -14.24
C ILE A 44 8.80 2.21 -12.72
N SER A 45 9.39 1.16 -12.14
CA SER A 45 9.66 1.13 -10.70
C SER A 45 10.64 2.22 -10.27
N ALA A 46 11.63 2.54 -11.11
CA ALA A 46 12.59 3.60 -10.82
C ALA A 46 11.92 4.98 -10.80
N HIS A 47 11.08 5.29 -11.79
CA HIS A 47 10.30 6.52 -11.82
C HIS A 47 9.27 6.57 -10.69
N ALA A 48 8.49 5.50 -10.50
CA ALA A 48 7.44 5.40 -9.49
C ALA A 48 7.93 5.55 -8.04
N ASN A 49 9.19 5.19 -7.78
CA ASN A 49 9.83 5.34 -6.47
C ASN A 49 10.68 6.61 -6.34
N SER A 50 10.78 7.43 -7.39
CA SER A 50 11.50 8.69 -7.32
C SER A 50 10.72 9.73 -6.51
N LEU A 51 11.43 10.59 -5.77
CA LEU A 51 10.84 11.60 -4.88
C LEU A 51 10.27 12.84 -5.62
N GLY A 52 10.17 12.80 -6.96
CA GLY A 52 9.72 13.94 -7.77
C GLY A 52 8.20 14.01 -7.92
N THR A 53 7.63 15.21 -8.05
CA THR A 53 6.19 15.43 -8.29
C THR A 53 5.69 14.85 -9.61
N ASP A 54 6.57 14.59 -10.57
CA ASP A 54 6.25 13.99 -11.86
C ASP A 54 6.62 12.49 -11.94
N ALA A 55 6.98 11.86 -10.82
CA ALA A 55 7.32 10.43 -10.73
C ALA A 55 6.26 9.54 -11.39
N SER A 56 5.00 9.69 -10.98
CA SER A 56 3.88 8.91 -11.49
C SER A 56 3.61 9.18 -12.96
N LYS A 57 3.73 10.43 -13.42
CA LYS A 57 3.54 10.80 -14.84
C LYS A 57 4.62 10.19 -15.73
N LYS A 58 5.88 10.21 -15.30
CA LYS A 58 6.98 9.57 -16.04
C LYS A 58 6.77 8.06 -16.14
N ALA A 59 6.41 7.42 -15.04
CA ALA A 59 6.09 6.00 -15.03
C ALA A 59 4.86 5.67 -15.91
N GLU A 60 3.84 6.54 -15.97
CA GLU A 60 2.68 6.41 -16.86
C GLU A 60 3.07 6.54 -18.34
N ILE A 61 3.98 7.45 -18.70
CA ILE A 61 4.50 7.57 -20.08
C ILE A 61 5.17 6.27 -20.50
N VAL A 62 6.00 5.69 -19.63
CA VAL A 62 6.70 4.42 -19.90
C VAL A 62 5.71 3.26 -20.03
N LEU A 63 4.67 3.19 -19.19
CA LEU A 63 3.61 2.19 -19.33
C LEU A 63 2.86 2.34 -20.66
N LYS A 64 2.58 3.58 -21.10
CA LYS A 64 1.91 3.84 -22.38
C LYS A 64 2.76 3.39 -23.57
N GLU A 65 4.07 3.64 -23.51
CA GLU A 65 5.02 3.12 -24.50
C GLU A 65 5.01 1.59 -24.54
N MET A 66 5.12 0.94 -23.38
CA MET A 66 5.09 -0.51 -23.24
C MET A 66 3.80 -1.13 -23.82
N LYS A 67 2.64 -0.55 -23.52
CA LYS A 67 1.35 -0.97 -24.10
C LYS A 67 1.32 -0.83 -25.61
N GLY A 68 1.79 0.30 -26.15
CA GLY A 68 1.82 0.52 -27.60
C GLY A 68 2.72 -0.46 -28.34
N LEU A 69 3.85 -0.84 -27.75
CA LEU A 69 4.72 -1.88 -28.31
C LEU A 69 4.05 -3.25 -28.30
N TYR A 70 3.43 -3.62 -27.18
CA TYR A 70 2.68 -4.88 -27.07
C TYR A 70 1.53 -4.95 -28.09
N GLU A 71 0.73 -3.88 -28.20
CA GLU A 71 -0.35 -3.75 -29.20
C GLU A 71 0.16 -3.82 -30.64
N SER A 72 1.40 -3.41 -30.90
CA SER A 72 2.07 -3.54 -32.20
C SER A 72 2.62 -4.94 -32.50
N GLY A 73 2.50 -5.88 -31.57
CA GLY A 73 2.89 -7.29 -31.73
C GLY A 73 4.13 -7.73 -30.95
N ASP A 74 4.66 -6.88 -30.06
CA ASP A 74 5.78 -7.25 -29.19
C ASP A 74 5.31 -8.04 -27.96
N ALA A 75 5.33 -9.36 -28.02
CA ALA A 75 4.92 -10.19 -26.89
C ALA A 75 5.90 -10.10 -25.69
N ASP A 76 7.16 -9.73 -25.90
CA ASP A 76 8.19 -9.71 -24.85
C ASP A 76 8.02 -8.54 -23.86
N VAL A 77 7.18 -7.56 -24.22
CA VAL A 77 6.89 -6.36 -23.41
C VAL A 77 5.44 -6.33 -22.91
N GLU A 78 4.74 -7.47 -22.86
CA GLU A 78 3.39 -7.53 -22.31
C GLU A 78 3.34 -6.99 -20.86
N PRO A 79 2.57 -5.92 -20.59
CA PRO A 79 2.39 -5.43 -19.23
C PRO A 79 1.75 -6.49 -18.35
N ASN A 80 2.24 -6.64 -17.11
CA ASN A 80 1.72 -7.59 -16.15
C ASN A 80 1.30 -6.90 -14.84
N LEU A 81 0.77 -7.67 -13.89
CA LEU A 81 0.28 -7.10 -12.62
C LEU A 81 1.37 -6.34 -11.84
N PHE A 82 2.64 -6.75 -11.96
CA PHE A 82 3.75 -6.01 -11.35
C PHE A 82 3.89 -4.61 -11.96
N THR A 83 3.79 -4.50 -13.28
CA THR A 83 3.82 -3.21 -14.01
C THR A 83 2.76 -2.26 -13.48
N PHE A 84 1.52 -2.73 -13.35
CA PHE A 84 0.40 -1.93 -12.85
C PHE A 84 0.57 -1.58 -11.37
N ASN A 85 0.92 -2.56 -10.51
CA ASN A 85 1.07 -2.32 -9.07
C ASN A 85 2.18 -1.30 -8.76
N ALA A 86 3.29 -1.30 -9.52
CA ALA A 86 4.37 -0.32 -9.34
C ALA A 86 3.89 1.12 -9.58
N LEU A 87 3.14 1.34 -10.67
CA LEU A 87 2.59 2.66 -11.00
C LEU A 87 1.44 3.06 -10.06
N MET A 88 0.53 2.14 -9.72
CA MET A 88 -0.55 2.39 -8.75
C MET A 88 0.00 2.79 -7.39
N LEU A 89 1.07 2.14 -6.92
CA LEU A 89 1.72 2.49 -5.65
C LEU A 89 2.30 3.92 -5.69
N SER A 90 2.78 4.37 -6.85
CA SER A 90 3.21 5.76 -7.03
C SER A 90 2.05 6.74 -6.86
N TYR A 91 0.91 6.46 -7.51
CA TYR A 91 -0.30 7.27 -7.35
C TYR A 91 -0.87 7.23 -5.93
N ALA A 92 -0.86 6.05 -5.28
CA ALA A 92 -1.30 5.90 -3.90
C ALA A 92 -0.47 6.74 -2.93
N LYS A 93 0.86 6.82 -3.13
CA LYS A 93 1.73 7.70 -2.35
C LYS A 93 1.37 9.18 -2.48
N CYS A 94 0.78 9.59 -3.60
CA CYS A 94 0.28 10.95 -3.84
C CYS A 94 -1.17 11.16 -3.41
N GLY A 95 -1.87 10.13 -2.91
CA GLY A 95 -3.30 10.20 -2.59
C GLY A 95 -4.21 10.31 -3.83
N ASP A 96 -3.71 9.99 -5.04
CA ASP A 96 -4.49 10.05 -6.28
C ASP A 96 -5.36 8.79 -6.43
N VAL A 97 -6.49 8.81 -5.74
CA VAL A 97 -7.45 7.70 -5.71
C VAL A 97 -8.06 7.46 -7.09
N ALA A 98 -8.33 8.52 -7.85
CA ALA A 98 -8.96 8.43 -9.17
C ALA A 98 -8.11 7.63 -10.16
N LYS A 99 -6.79 7.88 -10.19
CA LYS A 99 -5.86 7.10 -11.02
C LYS A 99 -5.77 5.65 -10.58
N VAL A 100 -5.68 5.39 -9.27
CA VAL A 100 -5.63 4.00 -8.77
C VAL A 100 -6.90 3.24 -9.14
N VAL A 101 -8.08 3.84 -8.96
CA VAL A 101 -9.37 3.21 -9.34
C VAL A 101 -9.42 2.94 -10.84
N SER A 102 -9.04 3.92 -11.68
CA SER A 102 -9.02 3.74 -13.14
C SER A 102 -8.14 2.58 -13.58
N MET A 103 -6.98 2.38 -12.95
CA MET A 103 -6.08 1.27 -13.27
C MET A 103 -6.61 -0.08 -12.77
N ILE A 104 -7.30 -0.11 -11.62
CA ILE A 104 -7.96 -1.33 -11.14
C ILE A 104 -9.09 -1.73 -12.09
N THR A 105 -9.90 -0.78 -12.55
CA THR A 105 -10.94 -1.04 -13.56
C THR A 105 -10.32 -1.62 -14.84
N GLU A 106 -9.20 -1.06 -15.30
CA GLU A 106 -8.49 -1.60 -16.46
C GLU A 106 -7.99 -3.04 -16.25
N LEU A 107 -7.50 -3.37 -15.05
CA LEU A 107 -7.11 -4.75 -14.72
C LEU A 107 -8.31 -5.70 -14.68
N GLU A 108 -9.42 -5.27 -14.07
CA GLU A 108 -10.66 -6.04 -14.01
C GLU A 108 -11.20 -6.32 -15.42
N GLU A 109 -11.31 -5.30 -16.28
CA GLU A 109 -11.74 -5.43 -17.68
C GLU A 109 -10.84 -6.36 -18.49
N ASN A 110 -9.52 -6.18 -18.41
CA ASN A 110 -8.56 -7.05 -19.13
C ASN A 110 -8.60 -8.50 -18.65
N SER A 111 -8.83 -8.73 -17.35
CA SER A 111 -8.92 -10.07 -16.79
C SER A 111 -10.20 -10.81 -17.21
N LEU A 112 -11.32 -10.10 -17.31
CA LEU A 112 -12.63 -10.64 -17.66
C LEU A 112 -12.82 -10.80 -19.18
N GLU A 113 -12.59 -9.73 -19.95
CA GLU A 113 -12.87 -9.69 -21.39
C GLU A 113 -11.69 -10.20 -22.22
N GLY A 114 -10.46 -9.94 -21.76
CA GLY A 114 -9.24 -10.36 -22.45
C GLY A 114 -8.77 -11.78 -22.09
N GLY A 115 -9.39 -12.43 -21.10
CA GLY A 115 -8.96 -13.72 -20.58
C GLY A 115 -7.54 -13.70 -19.97
N LYS A 116 -7.01 -12.50 -19.66
CA LYS A 116 -5.65 -12.31 -19.17
C LYS A 116 -5.55 -12.65 -17.69
N LYS A 117 -5.45 -13.94 -17.39
CA LYS A 117 -5.34 -14.46 -16.01
C LYS A 117 -4.17 -13.87 -15.21
N HIS A 118 -3.14 -13.36 -15.89
CA HIS A 118 -1.97 -12.74 -15.25
C HIS A 118 -2.20 -11.27 -14.83
N LEU A 119 -3.37 -10.69 -15.12
CA LEU A 119 -3.77 -9.33 -14.75
C LEU A 119 -4.86 -9.28 -13.67
N ILE A 120 -5.17 -10.40 -13.02
CA ILE A 120 -6.19 -10.44 -11.96
C ILE A 120 -5.72 -9.60 -10.76
N PRO A 121 -6.50 -8.60 -10.31
CA PRO A 121 -6.21 -7.84 -9.09
C PRO A 121 -6.04 -8.75 -7.87
N ASN A 122 -5.03 -8.49 -7.04
CA ASN A 122 -4.74 -9.30 -5.85
C ASN A 122 -4.74 -8.45 -4.57
N THR A 123 -4.39 -9.05 -3.42
CA THR A 123 -4.25 -8.34 -2.13
C THR A 123 -3.41 -7.07 -2.24
N ALA A 124 -2.30 -7.09 -2.98
CA ALA A 124 -1.44 -5.90 -3.11
C ALA A 124 -2.14 -4.79 -3.89
N THR A 125 -2.91 -5.12 -4.92
CA THR A 125 -3.70 -4.17 -5.71
C THR A 125 -4.74 -3.46 -4.83
N TYR A 126 -5.52 -4.21 -4.04
CA TYR A 126 -6.52 -3.62 -3.15
C TYR A 126 -5.90 -2.86 -1.98
N ASN A 127 -4.81 -3.35 -1.39
CA ASN A 127 -4.08 -2.59 -0.37
C ASN A 127 -3.56 -1.26 -0.92
N THR A 128 -3.13 -1.21 -2.19
CA THR A 128 -2.71 0.03 -2.85
C THR A 128 -3.86 1.04 -2.95
N LEU A 129 -5.09 0.57 -3.22
CA LEU A 129 -6.28 1.43 -3.19
C LEU A 129 -6.57 1.97 -1.79
N ILE A 130 -6.53 1.11 -0.76
CA ILE A 130 -6.74 1.54 0.63
C ILE A 130 -5.65 2.53 1.06
N GLU A 131 -4.40 2.33 0.64
CA GLU A 131 -3.31 3.28 0.87
C GLU A 131 -3.56 4.64 0.21
N ALA A 132 -4.03 4.65 -1.04
CA ALA A 132 -4.40 5.87 -1.75
C ALA A 132 -5.50 6.64 -1.02
N LEU A 133 -6.56 5.93 -0.58
CA LEU A 133 -7.65 6.49 0.21
C LEU A 133 -7.15 7.05 1.54
N ALA A 134 -6.29 6.31 2.25
CA ALA A 134 -5.74 6.77 3.51
C ALA A 134 -4.91 8.06 3.36
N LYS A 135 -4.29 8.28 2.20
CA LYS A 135 -3.46 9.47 1.90
C LYS A 135 -4.23 10.58 1.19
N SER A 136 -5.48 10.36 0.80
CA SER A 136 -6.29 11.39 0.16
C SER A 136 -6.92 12.31 1.20
N GLU A 137 -7.40 13.47 0.74
CA GLU A 137 -8.17 14.42 1.55
C GLU A 137 -9.69 14.25 1.32
N GLU A 138 -10.11 13.13 0.71
CA GLU A 138 -11.51 12.86 0.42
C GLU A 138 -12.28 12.52 1.70
N GLN A 139 -13.41 13.20 1.93
CA GLN A 139 -14.17 13.06 3.19
C GLN A 139 -14.75 11.66 3.40
N ASP A 140 -15.06 10.96 2.32
CA ASP A 140 -15.60 9.60 2.29
C ASP A 140 -14.51 8.51 2.17
N ALA A 141 -13.23 8.90 2.25
CA ALA A 141 -12.11 7.97 2.16
C ALA A 141 -12.15 6.84 3.21
N PRO A 142 -12.48 7.09 4.50
CA PRO A 142 -12.59 6.02 5.49
C PRO A 142 -13.68 4.99 5.16
N GLU A 143 -14.85 5.46 4.75
CA GLU A 143 -15.98 4.59 4.37
C GLU A 143 -15.64 3.74 3.13
N ARG A 144 -14.94 4.32 2.16
CA ARG A 144 -14.48 3.61 0.96
C ARG A 144 -13.33 2.63 1.25
N ALA A 145 -12.46 2.96 2.19
CA ALA A 145 -11.39 2.07 2.65
C ALA A 145 -11.99 0.81 3.29
N GLU A 146 -12.99 0.98 4.16
CA GLU A 146 -13.75 -0.14 4.72
C GLU A 146 -14.51 -0.93 3.64
N ALA A 147 -15.19 -0.25 2.72
CA ALA A 147 -15.93 -0.92 1.64
C ALA A 147 -14.99 -1.77 0.78
N THR A 148 -13.76 -1.30 0.54
CA THR A 148 -12.71 -2.05 -0.16
C THR A 148 -12.29 -3.28 0.64
N LEU A 149 -12.06 -3.14 1.96
CA LEU A 149 -11.74 -4.27 2.83
C LEU A 149 -12.86 -5.32 2.85
N ARG A 150 -14.12 -4.89 2.92
CA ARG A 150 -15.30 -5.77 2.85
C ARG A 150 -15.41 -6.46 1.49
N LYS A 151 -15.09 -5.77 0.38
CA LYS A 151 -15.00 -6.37 -0.96
C LYS A 151 -13.96 -7.49 -0.98
N MET A 152 -12.77 -7.26 -0.40
CA MET A 152 -11.72 -8.27 -0.32
C MET A 152 -12.16 -9.49 0.51
N GLN A 153 -12.79 -9.27 1.67
CA GLN A 153 -13.34 -10.35 2.50
C GLN A 153 -14.37 -11.19 1.73
N SER A 154 -15.32 -10.54 1.03
CA SER A 154 -16.33 -11.21 0.22
C SER A 154 -15.75 -11.98 -0.97
N LEU A 155 -14.69 -11.46 -1.60
CA LEU A 155 -13.97 -12.19 -2.66
C LEU A 155 -13.31 -13.45 -2.11
N ARG A 156 -12.62 -13.34 -0.97
CA ARG A 156 -12.01 -14.49 -0.30
C ARG A 156 -13.02 -15.56 0.09
N GLU A 157 -14.16 -15.16 0.67
CA GLU A 157 -15.24 -16.06 1.05
C GLU A 157 -15.84 -16.80 -0.15
N ARG A 158 -15.84 -16.18 -1.34
CA ARG A 158 -16.26 -16.79 -2.60
C ARG A 158 -15.17 -17.67 -3.25
N GLY A 159 -14.02 -17.83 -2.60
CA GLY A 159 -12.96 -18.74 -3.02
C GLY A 159 -11.79 -18.08 -3.76
N ASP A 160 -11.75 -16.74 -3.86
CA ASP A 160 -10.61 -16.04 -4.43
C ASP A 160 -9.45 -16.00 -3.43
N VAL A 161 -8.48 -16.90 -3.63
CA VAL A 161 -7.34 -17.03 -2.73
C VAL A 161 -6.32 -15.91 -2.89
N ASP A 162 -6.28 -15.24 -4.05
CA ASP A 162 -5.33 -14.18 -4.37
C ASP A 162 -5.73 -12.82 -3.77
N VAL A 163 -6.98 -12.72 -3.28
CA VAL A 163 -7.53 -11.54 -2.59
C VAL A 163 -7.77 -11.87 -1.13
N GLU A 164 -6.69 -11.98 -0.36
CA GLU A 164 -6.73 -12.24 1.08
C GLU A 164 -6.44 -10.96 1.90
N PRO A 165 -7.41 -10.43 2.67
CA PRO A 165 -7.15 -9.42 3.68
C PRO A 165 -6.13 -9.91 4.71
N ASN A 166 -5.18 -9.06 5.05
CA ASN A 166 -4.16 -9.32 6.06
C ASN A 166 -3.96 -8.12 6.98
N VAL A 167 -3.06 -8.24 7.95
CA VAL A 167 -2.76 -7.18 8.93
C VAL A 167 -2.49 -5.83 8.26
N LEU A 168 -1.80 -5.80 7.12
CA LEU A 168 -1.58 -4.56 6.36
C LEU A 168 -2.89 -3.97 5.84
N SER A 169 -3.80 -4.78 5.29
CA SER A 169 -5.13 -4.32 4.84
C SER A 169 -5.90 -3.62 5.97
N PHE A 170 -5.89 -4.20 7.18
CA PHE A 170 -6.54 -3.59 8.34
C PHE A 170 -5.81 -2.33 8.82
N ASN A 171 -4.48 -2.35 8.91
CA ASN A 171 -3.68 -1.19 9.32
C ASN A 171 -3.90 0.02 8.41
N LEU A 172 -4.05 -0.20 7.09
CA LEU A 172 -4.37 0.89 6.15
C LEU A 172 -5.76 1.50 6.40
N VAL A 173 -6.77 0.67 6.70
CA VAL A 173 -8.11 1.17 7.09
C VAL A 173 -8.05 1.91 8.43
N LEU A 174 -7.36 1.36 9.43
CA LEU A 174 -7.14 2.00 10.73
C LEU A 174 -6.49 3.38 10.57
N ALA A 175 -5.42 3.47 9.76
CA ALA A 175 -4.73 4.73 9.49
C ALA A 175 -5.64 5.75 8.80
N CYS A 176 -6.54 5.31 7.91
CA CYS A 176 -7.54 6.16 7.28
C CYS A 176 -8.50 6.76 8.31
N HIS A 177 -9.08 5.94 9.20
CA HIS A 177 -9.97 6.42 10.27
C HIS A 177 -9.26 7.28 11.32
N ALA A 178 -8.01 6.95 11.66
CA ALA A 178 -7.20 7.72 12.60
C ALA A 178 -6.99 9.15 12.10
N ARG A 179 -6.68 9.34 10.80
CA ARG A 179 -6.60 10.67 10.19
C ARG A 179 -7.94 11.41 10.18
N GLY A 180 -9.04 10.68 10.05
CA GLY A 180 -10.39 11.21 10.18
C GLY A 180 -10.84 11.55 11.61
N GLY A 181 -10.00 11.34 12.63
CA GLY A 181 -10.30 11.65 14.03
C GLY A 181 -11.31 10.70 14.68
N LYS A 182 -11.65 9.56 14.05
CA LYS A 182 -12.69 8.63 14.53
C LYS A 182 -12.09 7.58 15.47
N VAL A 183 -11.49 7.99 16.60
CA VAL A 183 -10.71 7.10 17.47
C VAL A 183 -11.47 5.86 17.96
N HIS A 184 -12.72 5.99 18.39
CA HIS A 184 -13.52 4.84 18.83
C HIS A 184 -13.76 3.83 17.71
N HIS A 185 -13.77 4.29 16.46
CA HIS A 185 -13.89 3.40 15.31
C HIS A 185 -12.57 2.68 15.02
N VAL A 186 -11.43 3.36 15.18
CA VAL A 186 -10.10 2.73 15.15
C VAL A 186 -10.02 1.63 16.20
N GLU A 187 -10.45 1.91 17.43
CA GLU A 187 -10.52 0.93 18.52
C GLU A 187 -11.44 -0.25 18.19
N ALA A 188 -12.63 0.02 17.65
CA ALA A 188 -13.57 -1.03 17.25
C ALA A 188 -12.99 -1.99 16.20
N ILE A 189 -12.22 -1.46 15.23
CA ILE A 189 -11.55 -2.30 14.22
C ILE A 189 -10.43 -3.14 14.86
N VAL A 190 -9.62 -2.59 15.77
CA VAL A 190 -8.60 -3.38 16.50
C VAL A 190 -9.25 -4.50 17.31
N ASN A 191 -10.32 -4.20 18.05
CA ASN A 191 -11.09 -5.21 18.80
C ASN A 191 -11.67 -6.29 17.87
N HIS A 192 -12.12 -5.90 16.67
CA HIS A 192 -12.60 -6.85 15.67
C HIS A 192 -11.48 -7.77 15.15
N MET A 193 -10.28 -7.24 14.90
CA MET A 193 -9.12 -8.05 14.53
C MET A 193 -8.77 -9.06 15.63
N GLU A 194 -8.75 -8.64 16.89
CA GLU A 194 -8.49 -9.52 18.04
C GLU A 194 -9.53 -10.64 18.16
N MET A 195 -10.81 -10.29 17.96
CA MET A 195 -11.89 -11.28 17.96
C MET A 195 -11.74 -12.28 16.81
N LEU A 196 -11.42 -11.83 15.59
CA LEU A 196 -11.18 -12.71 14.45
C LEU A 196 -9.96 -13.62 14.66
N GLN A 197 -8.88 -13.09 15.23
CA GLN A 197 -7.72 -13.88 15.60
C GLN A 197 -8.08 -14.95 16.64
N ALA A 198 -8.84 -14.61 17.68
CA ALA A 198 -9.24 -15.56 18.71
C ALA A 198 -10.18 -16.65 18.19
N GLN A 199 -11.02 -16.34 17.19
CA GLN A 199 -11.97 -17.30 16.59
C GLN A 199 -11.34 -18.21 15.54
N THR A 200 -10.37 -17.70 14.78
CA THR A 200 -9.83 -18.40 13.60
C THR A 200 -8.39 -18.89 13.78
N GLU A 201 -7.68 -18.36 14.77
CA GLU A 201 -6.24 -18.57 15.01
C GLU A 201 -5.33 -18.20 13.81
N LEU A 202 -5.86 -17.46 12.84
CA LEU A 202 -5.13 -17.09 11.62
C LEU A 202 -4.28 -15.83 11.82
N GLU A 203 -2.95 -15.98 11.70
CA GLU A 203 -1.97 -14.88 11.83
C GLU A 203 -2.29 -13.63 10.99
N ARG A 204 -3.03 -13.75 9.88
CA ARG A 204 -3.47 -12.61 9.05
C ARG A 204 -4.35 -11.61 9.80
N PHE A 205 -4.96 -12.01 10.91
CA PHE A 205 -5.81 -11.16 11.74
C PHE A 205 -5.11 -10.68 13.01
N ARG A 206 -3.89 -11.12 13.29
CA ARG A 206 -3.19 -10.84 14.54
C ARG A 206 -2.68 -9.39 14.58
N PRO A 207 -3.19 -8.52 15.49
CA PRO A 207 -2.69 -7.15 15.60
C PRO A 207 -1.21 -7.11 15.98
N ASN A 208 -0.42 -6.34 15.26
CA ASN A 208 1.01 -6.21 15.50
C ASN A 208 1.37 -4.84 16.10
N THR A 209 2.67 -4.58 16.30
CA THR A 209 3.18 -3.29 16.81
C THR A 209 2.62 -2.09 16.04
N GLU A 210 2.57 -2.17 14.70
CA GLU A 210 2.03 -1.10 13.87
C GLU A 210 0.53 -0.88 14.12
N THR A 211 -0.25 -1.96 14.27
CA THR A 211 -1.69 -1.88 14.61
C THR A 211 -1.91 -1.10 15.90
N TYR A 212 -1.15 -1.41 16.96
CA TYR A 212 -1.28 -0.72 18.25
C TYR A 212 -0.69 0.69 18.22
N ASN A 213 0.38 0.93 17.46
CA ASN A 213 0.94 2.27 17.29
C ASN A 213 -0.06 3.21 16.60
N ILE A 214 -0.82 2.74 15.60
CA ILE A 214 -1.91 3.52 14.98
C ILE A 214 -2.99 3.86 16.02
N LEU A 215 -3.38 2.90 16.86
CA LEU A 215 -4.41 3.11 17.89
C LEU A 215 -3.93 4.10 18.96
N ILE A 216 -2.68 3.99 19.43
CA ILE A 216 -2.07 4.94 20.36
C ILE A 216 -2.05 6.34 19.75
N ASP A 217 -1.54 6.49 18.53
CA ASP A 217 -1.48 7.79 17.85
C ASP A 217 -2.87 8.42 17.68
N ALA A 218 -3.88 7.60 17.36
CA ALA A 218 -5.27 8.04 17.26
C ALA A 218 -5.83 8.54 18.60
N TRP A 219 -5.55 7.87 19.71
CA TRP A 219 -5.94 8.32 21.05
C TRP A 219 -5.22 9.58 21.51
N VAL A 220 -3.92 9.68 21.23
CA VAL A 220 -3.13 10.88 21.57
C VAL A 220 -3.61 12.11 20.80
N LYS A 221 -4.12 11.92 19.58
CA LYS A 221 -4.59 13.01 18.70
C LYS A 221 -6.10 13.27 18.77
N SER A 222 -6.87 12.46 19.48
CA SER A 222 -8.34 12.58 19.49
C SER A 222 -8.85 13.84 20.20
N GLY A 223 -8.06 14.41 21.12
CA GLY A 223 -8.50 15.47 22.02
C GLY A 223 -9.49 15.00 23.08
N ASP A 224 -9.64 13.68 23.25
CA ASP A 224 -10.44 13.08 24.33
C ASP A 224 -9.70 13.21 25.67
N ASP A 225 -10.42 13.55 26.75
CA ASP A 225 -9.84 13.71 28.08
C ASP A 225 -9.12 12.44 28.58
N LEU A 226 -9.59 11.26 28.15
CA LEU A 226 -8.99 9.97 28.47
C LEU A 226 -7.99 9.49 27.41
N GLY A 227 -7.64 10.33 26.43
CA GLY A 227 -6.76 9.95 25.33
C GLY A 227 -5.39 9.46 25.79
N VAL A 228 -4.79 10.14 26.77
CA VAL A 228 -3.50 9.74 27.36
C VAL A 228 -3.64 8.42 28.12
N ASP A 229 -4.64 8.29 28.99
CA ASP A 229 -4.90 7.08 29.79
C ASP A 229 -5.14 5.85 28.89
N ASN A 230 -5.92 6.01 27.81
CA ASN A 230 -6.17 4.95 26.83
C ASN A 230 -4.89 4.56 26.08
N ALA A 231 -4.07 5.53 25.66
CA ALA A 231 -2.78 5.26 25.04
C ALA A 231 -1.84 4.47 25.98
N GLU A 232 -1.82 4.80 27.27
CA GLU A 232 -1.04 4.05 28.26
C GLU A 232 -1.55 2.63 28.48
N ALA A 233 -2.88 2.45 28.55
CA ALA A 233 -3.49 1.14 28.69
C ALA A 233 -3.10 0.22 27.52
N ILE A 234 -3.01 0.76 26.30
CA ILE A 234 -2.54 0.02 25.13
C ILE A 234 -1.06 -0.35 25.26
N LEU A 235 -0.19 0.55 25.73
CA LEU A 235 1.23 0.21 25.99
C LEU A 235 1.37 -0.92 27.03
N VAL A 236 0.56 -0.87 28.09
CA VAL A 236 0.53 -1.95 29.10
C VAL A 236 0.10 -3.28 28.46
N LYS A 237 -0.94 -3.26 27.62
CA LYS A 237 -1.39 -4.44 26.86
C LYS A 237 -0.28 -5.00 25.98
N MET A 238 0.41 -4.15 25.21
CA MET A 238 1.54 -4.57 24.36
C MET A 238 2.68 -5.23 25.16
N LYS A 239 3.04 -4.65 26.33
CA LYS A 239 4.03 -5.26 27.23
C LYS A 239 3.58 -6.62 27.78
N GLN A 240 2.31 -6.75 28.15
CA GLN A 240 1.74 -8.03 28.60
C GLN A 240 1.79 -9.10 27.51
N LEU A 241 1.38 -8.75 26.28
CA LEU A 241 1.44 -9.63 25.12
C LEU A 241 2.88 -10.09 24.84
N THR A 242 3.85 -9.17 24.91
CA THR A 242 5.27 -9.48 24.73
C THR A 242 5.76 -10.48 25.79
N ASN A 243 5.40 -10.27 27.05
CA ASN A 243 5.75 -11.17 28.15
C ASN A 243 5.12 -12.57 28.01
N GLN A 244 4.00 -12.68 27.28
CA GLN A 244 3.37 -13.96 26.93
C GLN A 244 4.01 -14.62 25.69
N GLY A 245 5.10 -14.05 25.16
CA GLY A 245 5.84 -14.55 24.01
C GLY A 245 5.39 -13.97 22.66
N TYR A 246 4.45 -13.01 22.65
CA TYR A 246 3.99 -12.39 21.42
C TYR A 246 4.86 -11.20 20.99
N ASN A 247 6.05 -11.51 20.49
CA ASN A 247 7.06 -10.50 20.16
C ASN A 247 6.68 -9.57 19.00
N SER A 248 5.74 -9.92 18.11
CA SER A 248 5.34 -9.01 17.02
C SER A 248 4.35 -7.93 17.44
N ALA A 249 3.96 -7.88 18.71
CA ALA A 249 3.29 -6.75 19.34
C ALA A 249 4.20 -6.02 20.36
N ALA A 250 5.51 -6.25 20.29
CA ALA A 250 6.47 -5.58 21.17
C ALA A 250 6.44 -4.07 20.94
N PRO A 251 6.34 -3.24 22.01
CA PRO A 251 6.50 -1.81 21.89
C PRO A 251 7.85 -1.45 21.28
N ASP A 252 7.84 -0.49 20.35
CA ASP A 252 9.03 0.03 19.70
C ASP A 252 9.26 1.51 20.04
N LEU A 253 10.27 2.11 19.40
CA LEU A 253 10.61 3.52 19.62
C LEU A 253 9.43 4.45 19.31
N ASP A 254 8.64 4.14 18.29
CA ASP A 254 7.48 4.94 17.90
C ASP A 254 6.38 4.85 18.97
N THR A 255 6.16 3.66 19.55
CA THR A 255 5.24 3.50 20.68
C THR A 255 5.56 4.44 21.84
N TYR A 256 6.84 4.49 22.25
CA TYR A 256 7.27 5.33 23.37
C TYR A 256 7.28 6.82 23.03
N ASN A 257 7.66 7.19 21.80
CA ASN A 257 7.64 8.58 21.35
C ASN A 257 6.21 9.15 21.35
N SER A 258 5.23 8.41 20.83
CA SER A 258 3.83 8.84 20.81
C SER A 258 3.28 9.12 22.21
N ILE A 259 3.61 8.28 23.19
CA ILE A 259 3.17 8.45 24.58
C ILE A 259 3.91 9.62 25.25
N ALA A 260 5.21 9.77 25.02
CA ALA A 260 5.96 10.91 25.53
C ALA A 260 5.44 12.24 24.97
N ASP A 261 5.09 12.28 23.68
CA ASP A 261 4.48 13.45 23.04
C ASP A 261 3.09 13.74 23.61
N ALA A 262 2.31 12.72 23.98
CA ALA A 262 1.03 12.89 24.66
C ALA A 262 1.18 13.66 26.00
N TYR A 263 2.11 13.22 26.85
CA TYR A 263 2.42 13.85 28.13
C TYR A 263 2.96 15.27 28.02
N LYS A 264 3.73 15.54 26.96
CA LYS A 264 4.22 16.89 26.68
C LYS A 264 3.09 17.85 26.34
N ASN A 265 2.03 17.37 25.70
CA ASN A 265 0.90 18.19 25.27
C ASN A 265 -0.19 18.30 26.34
N SER A 266 -0.33 17.33 27.24
CA SER A 266 -1.29 17.36 28.36
C SER A 266 -0.92 18.34 29.48
N ASN A 267 0.34 18.80 29.54
CA ASN A 267 0.83 19.77 30.54
C ASN A 267 0.72 21.23 30.09
N LYS A 268 -0.05 21.54 29.03
CA LYS A 268 -0.19 22.90 28.48
C LYS A 268 -1.46 23.65 28.91
N ASP A 269 -2.27 23.07 29.77
CA ASP A 269 -3.50 23.68 30.32
C ASP A 269 -3.32 24.16 31.76
#